data_AF-A0A5K1K7K2-F1
#
_entry.id   AF-A0A5K1K7K2-F1
#
_cell.length_a   1.000
_cell.length_b   1.000
_cell.length_c   1.000
_cell.angle_alpha   90.00
_cell.angle_beta   90.00
_cell.angle_gamma   90.00
#
_symmetry.space_group_name_H-M   'P 1'
#
loop_
_entity.id
_entity.type
_entity.pdbx_description
1 polymer ?
#
loop_
_entity_poly.entity_id
_entity_poly.type
_entity_poly.pdbx_seq_one_letter_code
_entity_poly.pdbx_strand_id
1 'polypeptide(L)'
;MPTSTALTNSDILHLIFEHLIPHPLEGGTYTKETRVDLARAARVCVAFHEPAARLLWKDLTSFVTLLKCLPSSLLKCPDIADGHGLEQTLNGYVVPQEWERMRQRAEYVKRLELRGSKDELGLATWAYLSHLTQDRPLLPNLRWLGCHFDSPQSTLTIRHLLSPNLTHLSIDCTLPGSVGSEWECALRSTFHV
;
A
#
# COMPACT_ATOMS: atom_id res chain seq x y z
N MET A 1 16.78 32.61 6.92
CA MET A 1 16.87 31.93 8.24
C MET A 1 16.75 30.43 7.99
N PRO A 2 17.84 29.64 8.00
CA PRO A 2 17.75 28.20 7.79
C PRO A 2 17.28 27.55 9.10
N THR A 3 16.07 27.02 9.11
CA THR A 3 15.54 26.22 10.23
C THR A 3 16.24 24.86 10.22
N SER A 4 17.08 24.61 11.21
CA SER A 4 17.73 23.30 11.41
C SER A 4 16.66 22.22 11.52
N THR A 5 16.54 21.39 10.49
CA THR A 5 15.49 20.36 10.33
C THR A 5 15.85 19.04 11.01
N ALA A 6 17.11 18.89 11.45
CA ALA A 6 17.58 17.72 12.18
C ALA A 6 17.89 18.10 13.63
N LEU A 7 17.15 17.50 14.56
CA LEU A 7 17.32 17.70 16.01
C LEU A 7 17.91 16.47 16.69
N THR A 8 17.89 15.31 16.01
CA THR A 8 18.39 14.03 16.52
C THR A 8 19.18 13.25 15.46
N ASN A 9 20.01 12.29 15.90
CA ASN A 9 20.73 11.38 15.00
C ASN A 9 19.79 10.63 14.03
N SER A 10 18.55 10.34 14.47
CA SER A 10 17.53 9.71 13.64
C SER A 10 17.11 10.60 12.47
N ASP A 11 16.95 11.92 12.71
CA ASP A 11 16.60 12.89 11.66
C ASP A 11 17.74 13.04 10.65
N ILE A 12 18.99 13.08 11.13
CA ILE A 12 20.17 13.12 10.26
C ILE A 12 20.22 11.89 9.36
N LEU A 13 20.04 10.69 9.92
CA LEU A 13 20.01 9.45 9.14
C LEU A 13 18.85 9.43 8.15
N HIS A 14 17.67 9.95 8.54
CA HIS A 14 16.54 10.07 7.64
C HIS A 14 16.85 10.99 6.45
N LEU A 15 17.44 12.16 6.70
CA LEU A 15 17.86 13.10 5.66
C LEU A 15 18.94 12.50 4.75
N ILE A 16 19.92 11.80 5.31
CA ILE A 16 20.96 11.11 4.53
C ILE A 16 20.30 10.10 3.58
N PHE A 17 19.43 9.24 4.08
CA PHE A 17 18.76 8.26 3.23
C PHE A 17 17.84 8.91 2.19
N GLU A 18 17.15 9.98 2.55
CA GLU A 18 16.30 10.72 1.60
C GLU A 18 17.13 11.33 0.46
N HIS A 19 18.36 11.80 0.71
CA HIS A 19 19.23 12.39 -0.31
C HIS A 19 20.07 11.37 -1.09
N LEU A 20 20.49 10.27 -0.46
CA LEU A 20 21.26 9.21 -1.13
C LEU A 20 20.41 8.39 -2.10
N ILE A 21 19.09 8.43 -1.91
CA ILE A 21 18.15 7.74 -2.76
C ILE A 21 17.72 8.69 -3.87
N PRO A 22 17.93 8.32 -5.15
CA PRO A 22 17.46 9.13 -6.25
C PRO A 22 15.98 9.38 -6.06
N HIS A 23 15.62 10.66 -5.94
CA HIS A 23 14.23 11.06 -5.82
C HIS A 23 13.51 10.49 -7.04
N PRO A 24 12.36 9.84 -6.86
CA PRO A 24 11.62 9.38 -8.01
C PRO A 24 11.33 10.58 -8.90
N LEU A 25 11.71 10.49 -10.17
CA LEU A 25 11.33 11.47 -11.18
C LEU A 25 9.82 11.67 -11.08
N GLU A 26 9.39 12.91 -10.88
CA GLU A 26 8.03 13.40 -10.66
C GLU A 26 6.93 12.32 -10.70
N GLY A 27 6.47 11.89 -9.53
CA GLY A 27 5.40 10.89 -9.44
C GLY A 27 5.88 9.44 -9.64
N GLY A 28 7.17 9.14 -9.69
CA GLY A 28 7.70 7.78 -9.78
C GLY A 28 7.70 7.03 -8.44
N THR A 29 7.67 5.70 -8.47
CA THR A 29 7.90 4.86 -7.30
C THR A 29 9.40 4.60 -7.12
N TYR A 30 9.86 4.25 -5.91
CA TYR A 30 11.27 3.87 -5.73
C TYR A 30 11.66 2.71 -6.65
N THR A 31 12.82 2.83 -7.30
CA THR A 31 13.37 1.74 -8.12
C THR A 31 13.58 0.48 -7.28
N LYS A 32 13.60 -0.68 -7.95
CA LYS A 32 13.89 -1.96 -7.27
C LYS A 32 15.24 -1.93 -6.54
N GLU A 33 16.24 -1.29 -7.13
CA GLU A 33 17.59 -1.13 -6.56
C GLU A 33 17.55 -0.31 -5.27
N THR A 34 16.89 0.86 -5.31
CA THR A 34 16.65 1.70 -4.13
C THR A 34 16.00 0.93 -2.99
N ARG A 35 14.96 0.12 -3.28
CA ARG A 35 14.28 -0.68 -2.25
C ARG A 35 15.21 -1.74 -1.65
N VAL A 36 16.06 -2.36 -2.47
CA VAL A 36 17.06 -3.33 -2.01
C VAL A 36 18.08 -2.66 -1.08
N ASP A 37 18.55 -1.46 -1.42
CA ASP A 37 19.52 -0.75 -0.61
C ASP A 37 18.92 -0.25 0.71
N LEU A 38 17.66 0.23 0.70
CA LEU A 38 16.91 0.53 1.93
C LEU A 38 16.73 -0.70 2.80
N ALA A 39 16.39 -1.85 2.21
CA ALA A 39 16.24 -3.10 2.95
C ALA A 39 17.57 -3.57 3.55
N ARG A 40 18.69 -3.36 2.84
CA ARG A 40 20.04 -3.62 3.36
C ARG A 40 20.38 -2.66 4.50
N ALA A 41 20.17 -1.36 4.32
CA ALA A 41 20.41 -0.34 5.32
C ALA A 41 19.63 -0.62 6.62
N ALA A 42 18.36 -0.98 6.51
CA ALA A 42 17.51 -1.33 7.66
C ALA A 42 18.00 -2.56 8.45
N ARG A 43 18.90 -3.37 7.88
CA ARG A 43 19.48 -4.57 8.50
C ARG A 43 20.91 -4.36 9.02
N VAL A 44 21.53 -3.21 8.79
CA VAL A 44 22.92 -2.95 9.21
C VAL A 44 23.03 -2.85 10.72
N CYS A 45 22.24 -1.97 11.35
CA CYS A 45 22.27 -1.76 12.80
C CYS A 45 20.94 -1.19 13.31
N VAL A 46 20.77 -1.18 14.63
CA VAL A 46 19.55 -0.69 15.31
C VAL A 46 19.26 0.78 14.96
N ALA A 47 20.28 1.63 14.89
CA ALA A 47 20.12 3.05 14.54
C ALA A 47 19.63 3.27 13.10
N PHE A 48 19.99 2.37 12.17
CA PHE A 48 19.60 2.48 10.76
C PHE A 48 18.24 1.84 10.50
N HIS A 49 17.80 0.93 11.36
CA HIS A 49 16.59 0.16 11.18
C HIS A 49 15.36 1.04 10.93
N GLU A 50 15.07 1.95 11.86
CA GLU A 50 13.86 2.75 11.83
C GLU A 50 13.86 3.78 10.67
N PRO A 51 14.91 4.59 10.45
CA PRO A 51 14.92 5.57 9.36
C PRO A 51 14.84 4.92 7.96
N ALA A 52 15.55 3.79 7.76
CA ALA A 52 15.54 3.09 6.49
C ALA A 52 14.22 2.34 6.26
N ALA A 53 13.67 1.69 7.29
CA ALA A 53 12.38 1.02 7.16
C ALA A 53 11.26 2.02 6.86
N ARG A 54 11.25 3.18 7.52
CA ARG A 54 10.28 4.24 7.25
C ARG A 54 10.27 4.65 5.77
N LEU A 55 11.45 4.79 5.16
CA LEU A 55 11.55 5.09 3.72
C LEU A 55 11.18 3.89 2.84
N LEU A 56 11.54 2.67 3.23
CA LEU A 56 11.20 1.45 2.50
C LEU A 56 9.69 1.24 2.35
N TRP A 57 8.95 1.54 3.42
CA TRP A 57 7.49 1.41 3.48
C TRP A 57 6.75 2.69 3.08
N LYS A 58 7.45 3.83 2.91
CA LYS A 58 6.86 5.13 2.50
C LYS A 58 6.06 5.02 1.20
N ASP A 59 6.56 4.23 0.26
CA ASP A 59 6.02 4.08 -1.07
C ASP A 59 5.82 2.59 -1.41
N LEU A 60 4.57 2.19 -1.63
CA LEU A 60 4.18 0.83 -1.96
C LEU A 60 3.57 0.76 -3.34
N THR A 61 4.09 -0.16 -4.16
CA THR A 61 3.57 -0.43 -5.51
C THR A 61 2.51 -1.53 -5.53
N SER A 62 2.18 -2.08 -4.35
CA SER A 62 1.27 -3.20 -4.20
C SER A 62 0.94 -3.39 -2.72
N PHE A 63 -0.36 -3.49 -2.42
CA PHE A 63 -0.86 -3.69 -1.06
C PHE A 63 -0.53 -5.09 -0.53
N VAL A 64 -0.39 -6.07 -1.42
CA VAL A 64 0.12 -7.42 -1.10
C VAL A 64 1.45 -7.38 -0.33
N THR A 65 2.28 -6.35 -0.55
CA THR A 65 3.54 -6.20 0.18
C THR A 65 3.34 -6.03 1.69
N LEU A 66 2.27 -5.37 2.13
CA LEU A 66 1.89 -5.30 3.55
C LEU A 66 1.32 -6.62 4.06
N LEU A 67 0.52 -7.30 3.25
CA LEU A 67 -0.06 -8.59 3.64
C LEU A 67 1.00 -9.67 3.86
N LYS A 68 2.16 -9.58 3.21
CA LYS A 68 3.33 -10.43 3.52
C LYS A 68 3.83 -10.30 4.96
N CYS A 69 3.42 -9.27 5.70
CA CYS A 69 3.67 -9.19 7.15
C CYS A 69 2.78 -10.14 7.97
N LEU A 70 1.80 -10.79 7.35
CA LEU A 70 0.89 -11.79 7.91
C LEU A 70 1.14 -13.20 7.33
N PRO A 71 2.38 -13.74 7.39
CA PRO A 71 2.72 -14.97 6.67
C PRO A 71 1.92 -16.18 7.16
N SER A 72 1.53 -16.24 8.43
CA SER A 72 0.77 -17.35 8.99
C SER A 72 -0.71 -17.31 8.61
N SER A 73 -1.18 -16.14 8.19
CA SER A 73 -2.59 -15.89 7.87
C SER A 73 -2.87 -15.82 6.38
N LEU A 74 -1.83 -15.68 5.56
CA LEU A 74 -1.95 -15.54 4.12
C LEU A 74 -1.96 -16.90 3.43
N LEU A 75 -3.12 -17.26 2.89
CA LEU A 75 -3.28 -18.40 1.99
C LEU A 75 -3.05 -17.95 0.56
N LYS A 76 -2.24 -18.73 -0.15
CA LYS A 76 -2.17 -18.65 -1.61
C LYS A 76 -3.14 -19.70 -2.12
N CYS A 77 -4.23 -19.27 -2.74
CA CYS A 77 -5.08 -20.20 -3.45
C CYS A 77 -4.38 -20.52 -4.79
N PRO A 78 -3.99 -21.78 -5.05
CA PRO A 78 -3.61 -22.17 -6.40
C PRO A 78 -4.86 -22.04 -7.27
N ASP A 79 -4.76 -21.20 -8.28
CA ASP A 79 -5.87 -20.84 -9.15
C ASP A 79 -6.49 -22.10 -9.77
N ILE A 80 -7.81 -22.25 -9.64
CA ILE A 80 -8.56 -23.32 -10.29
C ILE A 80 -9.10 -22.72 -11.59
N ALA A 81 -8.31 -22.92 -12.64
CA ALA A 81 -8.73 -23.07 -14.04
C ALA A 81 -8.42 -21.97 -15.07
N ASP A 82 -8.23 -20.68 -14.77
CA ASP A 82 -8.15 -19.68 -15.85
C ASP A 82 -7.15 -18.56 -15.61
N GLY A 83 -5.84 -18.83 -15.76
CA GLY A 83 -4.79 -17.87 -16.22
C GLY A 83 -4.64 -16.48 -15.59
N HIS A 84 -5.46 -16.11 -14.61
CA HIS A 84 -5.50 -14.83 -13.91
C HIS A 84 -4.69 -14.96 -12.61
N GLY A 85 -4.39 -13.84 -11.95
CA GLY A 85 -3.38 -13.79 -10.89
C GLY A 85 -3.67 -14.72 -9.71
N LEU A 86 -2.62 -15.11 -8.97
CA LEU A 86 -2.77 -15.84 -7.70
C LEU A 86 -3.53 -14.97 -6.69
N GLU A 87 -4.82 -15.24 -6.49
CA GLU A 87 -5.62 -14.58 -5.47
C GLU A 87 -5.08 -14.92 -4.07
N GLN A 88 -4.84 -13.89 -3.26
CA GLN A 88 -4.37 -14.04 -1.89
C GLN A 88 -5.53 -13.80 -0.93
N THR A 89 -5.77 -14.78 -0.07
CA THR A 89 -6.89 -14.77 0.86
C THR A 89 -6.41 -14.99 2.28
N LEU A 90 -7.06 -14.35 3.25
CA LEU A 90 -6.76 -14.58 4.66
C LEU A 90 -7.46 -15.85 5.15
N ASN A 91 -6.77 -16.68 5.94
CA ASN A 91 -7.31 -17.91 6.54
C ASN A 91 -8.33 -17.67 7.68
N GLY A 92 -8.82 -16.44 7.85
CA GLY A 92 -9.79 -16.07 8.89
C GLY A 92 -9.20 -15.91 10.30
N TYR A 93 -7.91 -16.20 10.52
CA TYR A 93 -7.24 -15.96 11.80
C TYR A 93 -5.94 -15.19 11.62
N VAL A 94 -5.94 -13.93 12.04
CA VAL A 94 -4.73 -13.10 12.05
C VAL A 94 -4.03 -13.18 13.39
N VAL A 95 -2.77 -13.63 13.37
CA VAL A 95 -1.91 -13.67 14.56
C VAL A 95 -1.72 -12.24 15.08
N PRO A 96 -2.01 -11.93 16.36
CA PRO A 96 -1.96 -10.56 16.87
C PRO A 96 -0.61 -9.86 16.68
N GLN A 97 0.50 -10.61 16.81
CA GLN A 97 1.85 -10.10 16.61
C GLN A 97 2.13 -9.77 15.14
N GLU A 98 1.59 -10.54 14.20
CA GLU A 98 1.70 -10.26 12.77
C GLU A 98 0.88 -9.01 12.41
N TRP A 99 -0.33 -8.91 12.97
CA TRP A 99 -1.19 -7.74 12.82
C TRP A 99 -0.52 -6.47 13.29
N GLU A 100 0.10 -6.50 14.48
CA GLU A 100 0.84 -5.36 15.03
C GLU A 100 1.97 -4.92 14.09
N ARG A 101 2.75 -5.88 13.57
CA ARG A 101 3.82 -5.58 12.60
C ARG A 101 3.27 -4.96 11.33
N MET A 102 2.21 -5.52 10.77
CA MET A 102 1.56 -4.95 9.58
C MET A 102 1.10 -3.52 9.85
N ARG A 103 0.45 -3.26 10.99
CA ARG A 103 -0.06 -1.93 11.36
C ARG A 103 1.07 -0.91 11.51
N GLN A 104 2.15 -1.28 12.18
CA GLN A 104 3.33 -0.42 12.31
C GLN A 104 3.93 -0.07 10.95
N ARG A 105 3.99 -1.02 10.01
CA ARG A 105 4.46 -0.74 8.65
C ARG A 105 3.48 0.11 7.86
N ALA A 106 2.18 -0.13 8.02
CA ALA A 106 1.10 0.62 7.39
C ALA A 106 1.13 2.12 7.78
N GLU A 107 1.54 2.46 8.99
CA GLU A 107 1.71 3.85 9.43
C GLU A 107 2.77 4.62 8.65
N TYR A 108 3.80 3.95 8.12
CA TYR A 108 4.82 4.61 7.31
C TYR A 108 4.37 4.88 5.88
N VAL A 109 3.33 4.20 5.40
CA VAL A 109 2.86 4.27 4.01
C VAL A 109 2.22 5.64 3.77
N LYS A 110 2.84 6.40 2.87
CA LYS A 110 2.32 7.70 2.40
C LYS A 110 1.83 7.62 0.97
N ARG A 111 2.31 6.62 0.22
CA ARG A 111 1.95 6.41 -1.18
C ARG A 111 1.64 4.93 -1.41
N LEU A 112 0.51 4.67 -2.07
CA LEU A 112 0.11 3.35 -2.53
C LEU A 112 -0.32 3.43 -4.00
N GLU A 113 0.20 2.52 -4.81
CA GLU A 113 -0.25 2.27 -6.16
C GLU A 113 -0.83 0.86 -6.22
N LEU A 114 -2.13 0.74 -6.50
CA LEU A 114 -2.85 -0.51 -6.71
C LEU A 114 -2.93 -0.79 -8.19
N ARG A 115 -2.44 -1.95 -8.61
CA ARG A 115 -2.57 -2.41 -10.00
C ARG A 115 -3.44 -3.65 -10.02
N GLY A 116 -4.67 -3.54 -10.56
CA GLY A 116 -5.72 -4.57 -10.59
C GLY A 116 -5.21 -6.00 -10.46
N SER A 117 -4.70 -6.58 -11.54
CA SER A 117 -4.18 -7.97 -11.57
C SER A 117 -3.09 -8.36 -10.53
N LYS A 118 -2.34 -7.42 -9.94
CA LYS A 118 -1.28 -7.73 -8.94
C LYS A 118 -1.75 -7.62 -7.50
N ASP A 119 -2.86 -6.91 -7.28
CA ASP A 119 -3.41 -6.61 -5.96
C ASP A 119 -4.82 -7.18 -5.78
N GLU A 120 -5.21 -8.15 -6.61
CA GLU A 120 -6.46 -8.90 -6.47
C GLU A 120 -6.48 -9.65 -5.14
N LEU A 121 -7.16 -9.03 -4.20
CA LEU A 121 -7.56 -9.60 -2.93
C LEU A 121 -9.06 -9.76 -3.00
N GLY A 122 -9.53 -10.95 -2.64
CA GLY A 122 -10.96 -11.22 -2.58
C GLY A 122 -11.67 -10.20 -1.69
N LEU A 123 -12.90 -9.85 -2.06
CA LEU A 123 -13.73 -8.91 -1.30
C LEU A 123 -13.88 -9.33 0.17
N ALA A 124 -13.88 -10.65 0.44
CA ALA A 124 -13.88 -11.22 1.79
C ALA A 124 -12.63 -10.82 2.60
N THR A 125 -11.45 -10.78 1.97
CA THR A 125 -10.21 -10.33 2.61
C THR A 125 -10.31 -8.85 2.99
N TRP A 126 -10.84 -8.01 2.11
CA TRP A 126 -11.06 -6.58 2.40
C TRP A 126 -12.06 -6.36 3.52
N ALA A 127 -13.20 -7.06 3.50
CA ALA A 127 -14.21 -6.99 4.56
C ALA A 127 -13.63 -7.43 5.91
N TYR A 128 -12.83 -8.51 5.93
CA TYR A 128 -12.18 -8.99 7.14
C TYR A 128 -11.13 -8.01 7.69
N LEU A 129 -10.31 -7.43 6.81
CA LEU A 129 -9.35 -6.37 7.19
C LEU A 129 -10.07 -5.15 7.77
N SER A 130 -11.18 -4.73 7.16
CA SER A 130 -11.99 -3.62 7.65
C SER A 130 -12.59 -3.90 9.03
N HIS A 131 -12.99 -5.15 9.29
CA HIS A 131 -13.47 -5.56 10.60
C HIS A 131 -12.34 -5.49 11.65
N LEU A 132 -11.13 -5.94 11.30
CA LEU A 132 -9.96 -5.86 12.18
C LEU A 132 -9.53 -4.42 12.49
N THR A 133 -9.77 -3.47 11.58
CA THR A 133 -9.44 -2.06 11.81
C THR A 133 -10.53 -1.29 12.56
N GLN A 134 -11.69 -1.90 12.86
CA GLN A 134 -12.80 -1.23 13.58
C GLN A 134 -13.15 0.13 12.96
N ASP A 135 -13.34 0.16 11.64
CA ASP A 135 -13.63 1.37 10.86
C ASP A 135 -12.54 2.45 10.84
N ARG A 136 -11.33 2.12 11.33
CA ARG A 136 -10.15 2.97 11.13
C ARG A 136 -9.56 2.75 9.74
N PRO A 137 -8.96 3.79 9.14
CA PRO A 137 -8.27 3.65 7.86
C PRO A 137 -7.09 2.69 8.02
N LEU A 138 -7.00 1.71 7.12
CA LEU A 138 -5.93 0.70 7.12
C LEU A 138 -4.54 1.34 6.89
N LEU A 139 -4.51 2.48 6.21
CA LEU A 139 -3.32 3.28 5.92
C LEU A 139 -3.51 4.72 6.44
N PRO A 140 -3.33 4.96 7.75
CA PRO A 140 -3.74 6.21 8.38
C PRO A 140 -3.01 7.45 7.85
N ASN A 141 -1.77 7.27 7.36
CA ASN A 141 -0.93 8.36 6.86
C ASN A 141 -0.84 8.42 5.33
N LEU A 142 -1.72 7.71 4.62
CA LEU A 142 -1.75 7.72 3.16
C LEU A 142 -2.10 9.12 2.63
N ARG A 143 -1.30 9.60 1.69
CA ARG A 143 -1.45 10.92 1.04
C ARG A 143 -1.69 10.80 -0.46
N TRP A 144 -1.08 9.81 -1.10
CA TRP A 144 -1.22 9.56 -2.53
C TRP A 144 -1.73 8.14 -2.76
N LEU A 145 -2.84 8.01 -3.48
CA LEU A 145 -3.43 6.74 -3.86
C LEU A 145 -3.61 6.71 -5.38
N GLY A 146 -2.96 5.76 -6.04
CA GLY A 146 -3.16 5.45 -7.44
C GLY A 146 -3.87 4.12 -7.56
N CYS A 147 -4.93 4.05 -8.35
CA CYS A 147 -5.66 2.81 -8.58
C CYS A 147 -5.84 2.58 -10.09
N HIS A 148 -5.41 1.42 -10.55
CA HIS A 148 -5.71 0.92 -11.87
C HIS A 148 -6.77 -0.18 -11.77
N PHE A 149 -7.96 0.07 -12.30
CA PHE A 149 -9.08 -0.87 -12.25
C PHE A 149 -9.29 -1.53 -13.60
N ASP A 150 -9.30 -2.86 -13.57
CA ASP A 150 -9.60 -3.72 -14.73
C ASP A 150 -11.10 -4.07 -14.80
N SER A 151 -11.85 -3.86 -13.71
CA SER A 151 -13.31 -4.07 -13.64
C SER A 151 -14.01 -3.05 -12.73
N PRO A 152 -15.30 -2.73 -12.97
CA PRO A 152 -16.09 -1.88 -12.09
C PRO A 152 -16.22 -2.43 -10.65
N GLN A 153 -16.24 -3.75 -10.47
CA GLN A 153 -16.38 -4.37 -9.14
C GLN A 153 -15.13 -4.14 -8.28
N SER A 154 -13.96 -3.99 -8.89
CA SER A 154 -12.70 -3.71 -8.20
C SER A 154 -12.72 -2.37 -7.47
N THR A 155 -13.58 -1.42 -7.87
CA THR A 155 -13.65 -0.10 -7.20
C THR A 155 -14.09 -0.20 -5.74
N LEU A 156 -14.88 -1.23 -5.37
CA LEU A 156 -15.36 -1.40 -3.99
C LEU A 156 -14.22 -1.57 -2.99
N THR A 157 -13.09 -2.13 -3.42
CA THR A 157 -11.92 -2.38 -2.57
C THR A 157 -11.23 -1.09 -2.10
N ILE A 158 -11.30 -0.01 -2.89
CA ILE A 158 -10.62 1.24 -2.57
C ILE A 158 -11.18 1.91 -1.32
N ARG A 159 -12.46 1.67 -0.99
CA ARG A 159 -13.15 2.33 0.13
C ARG A 159 -12.43 2.09 1.46
N HIS A 160 -11.83 0.92 1.63
CA HIS A 160 -11.08 0.56 2.84
C HIS A 160 -9.69 1.24 2.93
N LEU A 161 -9.22 1.82 1.83
CA LEU A 161 -7.93 2.51 1.71
C LEU A 161 -8.05 4.03 1.74
N LEU A 162 -9.27 4.57 1.67
CA LEU A 162 -9.50 6.01 1.74
C LEU A 162 -9.14 6.52 3.14
N SER A 163 -7.99 7.18 3.23
CA SER A 163 -7.52 7.87 4.43
C SER A 163 -8.06 9.29 4.48
N PRO A 164 -8.37 9.84 5.68
CA PRO A 164 -8.71 11.26 5.82
C PRO A 164 -7.56 12.20 5.42
N ASN A 165 -6.33 11.71 5.34
CA ASN A 165 -5.14 12.48 4.98
C ASN A 165 -4.80 12.44 3.49
N LEU A 166 -5.69 11.89 2.65
CA LEU A 166 -5.46 11.75 1.23
C LEU A 166 -5.45 13.12 0.53
N THR A 167 -4.33 13.47 -0.11
CA THR A 167 -4.16 14.72 -0.85
C THR A 167 -4.22 14.52 -2.37
N HIS A 168 -3.91 13.32 -2.84
CA HIS A 168 -3.89 12.98 -4.26
C HIS A 168 -4.53 11.62 -4.48
N LEU A 169 -5.48 11.58 -5.42
CA LEU A 169 -6.15 10.37 -5.89
C LEU A 169 -6.03 10.31 -7.41
N SER A 170 -5.42 9.25 -7.93
CA SER A 170 -5.33 8.95 -9.36
C SER A 170 -6.09 7.67 -9.64
N ILE A 171 -7.02 7.71 -10.58
CA ILE A 171 -7.82 6.55 -10.96
C ILE A 171 -7.67 6.37 -12.46
N ASP A 172 -7.13 5.21 -12.84
CA ASP A 172 -7.03 4.77 -14.22
C ASP A 172 -7.95 3.56 -14.40
N CYS A 173 -8.84 3.61 -15.39
CA CYS A 173 -9.75 2.51 -15.67
C CYS A 173 -9.52 1.98 -17.09
N THR A 174 -9.45 0.66 -17.22
CA THR A 174 -9.42 0.01 -18.54
C THR A 174 -10.85 -0.07 -19.05
N LEU A 175 -11.23 0.82 -19.99
CA LEU A 175 -12.59 0.87 -20.56
C LEU A 175 -12.73 -0.15 -21.71
N PRO A 176 -13.51 -1.23 -21.57
CA PRO A 176 -13.94 -2.00 -22.73
C PRO A 176 -14.97 -1.15 -23.50
N GLY A 177 -14.92 -1.18 -24.83
CA GLY A 177 -15.57 -0.21 -25.74
C GLY A 177 -17.10 -0.04 -25.69
N SER A 178 -17.81 -0.50 -24.65
CA SER A 178 -19.26 -0.31 -24.50
C SER A 178 -19.78 -0.18 -23.06
N VAL A 179 -18.92 -0.05 -22.03
CA VAL A 179 -19.32 -0.21 -20.61
C VAL A 179 -19.27 1.07 -19.76
N GLY A 180 -19.28 2.24 -20.40
CA GLY A 180 -19.09 3.53 -19.71
C GLY A 180 -20.05 3.79 -18.55
N SER A 181 -21.32 3.36 -18.67
CA SER A 181 -22.33 3.57 -17.61
C SER A 181 -22.09 2.75 -16.35
N GLU A 182 -21.49 1.55 -16.44
CA GLU A 182 -21.21 0.73 -15.25
C GLU A 182 -20.06 1.32 -14.43
N TRP A 183 -19.05 1.89 -15.11
CA TRP A 183 -17.95 2.59 -14.48
C TRP A 183 -18.41 3.87 -13.77
N GLU A 184 -19.30 4.65 -14.39
CA GLU A 184 -19.89 5.83 -13.75
C GLU A 184 -20.64 5.45 -12.48
N CYS A 185 -21.48 4.42 -12.53
CA CYS A 185 -22.21 3.93 -11.36
C CYS A 185 -21.27 3.44 -10.25
N ALA A 186 -20.25 2.66 -10.60
CA ALA A 186 -19.28 2.11 -9.65
C ALA A 186 -18.47 3.22 -8.97
N LEU A 187 -17.96 4.19 -9.73
CA LEU A 187 -17.23 5.33 -9.19
C LEU A 187 -18.12 6.20 -8.29
N ARG A 188 -19.35 6.51 -8.72
CA ARG A 188 -20.30 7.28 -7.89
C ARG A 188 -20.63 6.59 -6.57
N SER A 189 -20.87 5.28 -6.60
CA SER A 189 -21.13 4.48 -5.40
C SER A 189 -19.93 4.46 -4.45
N THR A 190 -18.72 4.47 -5.00
CA THR A 190 -17.48 4.37 -4.23
C THR A 190 -17.10 5.71 -3.59
N PHE A 191 -17.29 6.83 -4.30
CA PHE A 191 -16.85 8.15 -3.85
C PHE A 191 -17.96 9.07 -3.30
N HIS A 192 -19.23 8.63 -3.31
CA HIS A 192 -20.38 9.47 -2.92
C HIS A 192 -20.37 10.85 -3.61
N VAL A 193 -20.24 10.86 -4.95
CA VAL A 193 -20.34 12.05 -5.82
C VAL A 193 -21.54 11.93 -6.77
#